data_AF-A0A9E3RZI6-F1
#
_entry.id   AF-A0A9E3RZI6-F1
#
_cell.length_a   1.000
_cell.length_b   1.000
_cell.length_c   1.000
_cell.angle_alpha   90.00
_cell.angle_beta   90.00
_cell.angle_gamma   90.00
#
_symmetry.space_group_name_H-M   'P 1'
#
loop_
_entity.id
_entity.type
_entity.pdbx_description
1 polymer ?
#
loop_
_entity_poly.entity_id
_entity_poly.type
_entity_poly.pdbx_seq_one_letter_code
_entity_poly.pdbx_strand_id
1 'polypeptide(L)'
;MHQRKTGTSDAWHYTMTLTETSSWREADQTQKRELLEDLAERVMGQAIEQGRNRFVIHDMDGGVVATGKLKPGDITEMLDLYRSQDRSN
;
A
#
# COMPACT_ATOMS: atom_id res chain seq x y z
N MET A 1 -9.67 27.79 -22.19
CA MET A 1 -10.23 26.90 -21.15
C MET A 1 -9.10 26.46 -20.24
N HIS A 2 -9.07 26.95 -19.00
CA HIS A 2 -8.05 26.58 -18.02
C HIS A 2 -8.36 25.16 -17.53
N GLN A 3 -7.72 24.14 -18.11
CA GLN A 3 -7.60 22.85 -17.44
C GLN A 3 -6.73 23.10 -16.21
N ARG A 4 -7.38 23.35 -15.08
CA ARG A 4 -6.76 23.21 -13.76
C ARG A 4 -6.25 21.78 -13.74
N LYS A 5 -4.94 21.60 -13.89
CA LYS A 5 -4.25 20.42 -13.39
C LYS A 5 -4.61 20.40 -11.90
N THR A 6 -5.70 19.72 -11.56
CA THR A 6 -5.99 19.33 -10.20
C THR A 6 -4.68 18.72 -9.72
N GLY A 7 -4.06 19.33 -8.72
CA GLY A 7 -2.90 18.77 -8.07
C GLY A 7 -3.33 17.44 -7.50
N THR A 8 -3.27 16.38 -8.31
CA THR A 8 -3.32 15.03 -7.81
C THR A 8 -2.08 14.92 -6.97
N SER A 9 -2.28 14.83 -5.67
CA SER A 9 -1.26 14.36 -4.73
C SER A 9 -0.87 12.95 -5.18
N ASP A 10 -0.16 12.79 -6.29
CA ASP A 10 -0.01 11.50 -6.97
C ASP A 10 0.53 10.48 -5.98
N ALA A 11 -0.19 9.37 -5.80
CA ALA A 11 0.29 8.34 -4.89
C ALA A 11 1.58 7.77 -5.46
N TRP A 12 2.43 7.19 -4.62
CA TRP A 12 3.41 6.26 -5.14
C TRP A 12 2.73 4.95 -5.47
N HIS A 13 2.79 4.51 -6.72
CA HIS A 13 2.19 3.26 -7.16
C HIS A 13 3.28 2.19 -7.22
N TYR A 14 3.13 1.13 -6.45
CA TYR A 14 3.94 -0.08 -6.54
C TYR A 14 3.11 -1.20 -7.13
N THR A 15 3.72 -1.97 -8.04
CA THR A 15 3.14 -3.19 -8.59
C THR A 15 3.97 -4.36 -8.10
N MET A 16 3.31 -5.33 -7.46
CA MET A 16 3.94 -6.55 -6.97
C MET A 16 4.60 -7.30 -8.12
N THR A 17 5.74 -7.91 -7.83
CA THR A 17 6.40 -8.84 -8.73
C THR A 17 5.57 -10.10 -8.93
N LEU A 18 5.94 -10.93 -9.91
CA LEU A 18 5.31 -12.23 -10.14
C LEU A 18 5.39 -13.12 -8.90
N THR A 19 6.55 -13.17 -8.25
CA THR A 19 6.74 -13.96 -7.03
C THR A 19 5.85 -13.46 -5.89
N GLU A 20 5.84 -12.15 -5.63
CA GLU A 20 5.00 -11.54 -4.59
C GLU A 20 3.51 -11.77 -4.87
N THR A 21 3.07 -11.66 -6.14
CA THR A 21 1.69 -11.91 -6.55
C THR A 21 1.29 -13.38 -6.36
N SER A 22 2.17 -14.32 -6.74
CA SER A 22 1.93 -15.75 -6.49
C SER A 22 1.86 -16.04 -5.00
N SER A 23 2.83 -15.54 -4.22
CA SER A 23 2.81 -15.65 -2.76
C SER A 23 1.53 -15.08 -2.17
N TRP A 24 1.05 -13.92 -2.63
CA TRP A 24 -0.21 -13.34 -2.18
C TRP A 24 -1.43 -14.21 -2.48
N ARG A 25 -1.47 -14.88 -3.63
CA ARG A 25 -2.62 -15.73 -4.01
C ARG A 25 -2.68 -17.02 -3.21
N GLU A 26 -1.52 -17.63 -2.95
CA GLU A 26 -1.41 -18.92 -2.27
C GLU A 26 -1.30 -18.79 -0.75
N ALA A 27 -1.00 -17.58 -0.25
CA ALA A 27 -0.82 -17.31 1.17
C ALA A 27 -2.12 -17.38 1.99
N ASP A 28 -1.97 -17.89 3.21
CA ASP A 28 -2.96 -17.74 4.27
C ASP A 28 -3.00 -16.29 4.81
N GLN A 29 -3.93 -16.00 5.73
CA GLN A 29 -4.10 -14.66 6.28
C GLN A 29 -2.85 -14.13 7.01
N THR A 30 -2.09 -14.99 7.68
CA THR A 30 -0.87 -14.60 8.39
C THR A 30 0.23 -14.25 7.40
N GLN A 31 0.45 -15.12 6.41
CA GLN A 31 1.44 -14.91 5.36
C GLN A 31 1.13 -13.66 4.51
N LYS A 32 -0.14 -13.41 4.21
CA LYS A 32 -0.60 -12.17 3.54
C LYS A 32 -0.25 -10.92 4.35
N ARG A 33 -0.43 -10.98 5.66
CA ARG A 33 -0.09 -9.86 6.56
C ARG A 33 1.41 -9.58 6.55
N GLU A 34 2.23 -10.63 6.70
CA GLU A 34 3.68 -10.49 6.69
C GLU A 34 4.19 -9.93 5.35
N LEU A 35 3.64 -10.41 4.23
CA LEU A 35 3.96 -9.90 2.89
C LEU A 35 3.56 -8.43 2.75
N LEU A 36 2.38 -8.04 3.23
CA LEU A 36 1.93 -6.65 3.17
C LEU A 36 2.76 -5.72 4.05
N GLU A 37 3.23 -6.19 5.19
CA GLU A 37 4.09 -5.42 6.09
C GLU A 37 5.45 -5.12 5.42
N ASP A 38 6.09 -6.13 4.84
CA ASP A 38 7.33 -5.97 4.06
C ASP A 38 7.14 -5.02 2.88
N LEU A 39 6.07 -5.23 2.10
CA LEU A 39 5.75 -4.38 0.96
C LEU A 39 5.46 -2.95 1.39
N ALA A 40 4.68 -2.74 2.45
CA ALA A 40 4.36 -1.42 2.95
C ALA A 40 5.60 -0.66 3.38
N GLU A 41 6.55 -1.29 4.08
CA GLU A 41 7.81 -0.66 4.49
C GLU A 41 8.66 -0.23 3.28
N ARG A 42 8.84 -1.14 2.31
CA ARG A 42 9.61 -0.87 1.09
C ARG A 42 8.99 0.24 0.25
N VAL A 43 7.68 0.16 0.03
CA VAL A 43 6.92 1.10 -0.81
C VAL A 43 6.78 2.44 -0.11
N MET A 44 6.70 2.46 1.22
CA MET A 44 6.77 3.67 2.03
C MET A 44 8.11 4.39 1.86
N GLY A 45 9.23 3.68 1.99
CA GLY A 45 10.56 4.27 1.79
C GLY A 45 10.66 4.95 0.44
N GLN A 46 10.25 4.26 -0.63
CA GLN A 46 10.22 4.82 -1.98
C GLN A 46 9.27 6.02 -2.10
N ALA A 47 8.08 5.95 -1.49
CA ALA A 47 7.12 7.05 -1.53
C ALA A 47 7.69 8.31 -0.86
N ILE A 48 8.39 8.18 0.26
CA ILE A 48 9.05 9.28 0.97
C ILE A 48 10.19 9.86 0.12
N GLU A 49 11.04 9.01 -0.46
CA GLU A 49 12.13 9.44 -1.36
C GLU A 49 11.59 10.23 -2.57
N GLN A 50 10.40 9.88 -3.05
CA GLN A 50 9.71 10.53 -4.16
C GLN A 50 8.87 11.75 -3.73
N GLY A 51 8.94 12.15 -2.45
CA GLY A 51 8.20 13.28 -1.90
C GLY A 51 6.68 13.07 -1.89
N ARG A 52 6.22 11.81 -1.86
CA ARG A 52 4.81 11.43 -1.83
C ARG A 52 4.37 11.17 -0.39
N ASN A 53 3.12 11.52 -0.11
CA ASN A 53 2.50 11.35 1.20
C ASN A 53 1.48 10.19 1.25
N ARG A 54 1.41 9.39 0.18
CA ARG A 54 0.55 8.22 0.09
C ARG A 54 1.13 7.23 -0.91
N PHE A 55 0.80 5.95 -0.75
CA PHE A 55 1.17 4.90 -1.66
C PHE A 55 0.03 3.90 -1.90
N VAL A 56 0.10 3.19 -3.01
CA VAL A 56 -0.83 2.14 -3.42
C VAL A 56 -0.02 0.95 -3.91
N ILE A 57 -0.34 -0.23 -3.41
CA ILE A 57 0.22 -1.52 -3.82
C ILE A 57 -0.82 -2.22 -4.68
N HIS A 58 -0.46 -2.57 -5.91
CA HIS A 58 -1.26 -3.38 -6.81
C HIS A 58 -0.66 -4.76 -6.99
N ASP A 59 -1.50 -5.75 -7.26
CA ASP A 59 -1.06 -6.99 -7.86
C ASP A 59 -0.73 -6.80 -9.36
N MET A 60 -0.21 -7.85 -10.00
CA MET A 60 0.12 -7.81 -11.43
C MET A 60 -1.09 -7.62 -12.36
N ASP A 61 -2.30 -7.97 -11.93
CA ASP A 61 -3.52 -7.80 -12.72
C ASP A 61 -4.10 -6.38 -12.58
N GLY A 62 -3.44 -5.52 -11.77
CA GLY A 62 -3.87 -4.16 -11.50
C GLY A 62 -4.90 -4.05 -10.37
N GLY A 63 -5.17 -5.14 -9.66
CA GLY A 63 -6.00 -5.15 -8.46
C GLY A 63 -5.30 -4.42 -7.31
N VAL A 64 -5.99 -3.50 -6.64
CA VAL A 64 -5.45 -2.83 -5.45
C VAL A 64 -5.40 -3.82 -4.29
N VAL A 65 -4.21 -4.07 -3.76
CA VAL A 65 -3.97 -4.98 -2.65
C VAL A 65 -3.88 -4.21 -1.34
N ALA A 66 -3.22 -3.04 -1.35
CA ALA A 66 -3.14 -2.18 -0.17
C ALA A 66 -2.95 -0.70 -0.54
N THR A 67 -3.33 0.17 0.39
CA THR A 67 -3.08 1.61 0.29
C THR A 67 -2.59 2.14 1.62
N GLY A 68 -1.62 3.06 1.61
CA GLY A 68 -1.14 3.73 2.81
C GLY A 68 -1.06 5.25 2.65
N LYS A 69 -1.27 5.97 3.75
CA LYS A 69 -1.08 7.42 3.87
C LYS A 69 0.05 7.71 4.85
N LEU A 70 1.10 8.34 4.37
CA LEU A 70 2.22 8.79 5.17
C LEU A 70 1.83 10.12 5.81
N LYS A 71 1.25 10.09 7.02
CA LYS A 71 1.21 11.31 7.82
C LYS A 71 2.62 11.51 8.40
N PRO A 72 3.11 12.75 8.58
CA PRO A 72 4.41 13.06 9.17
C PRO A 72 4.65 12.57 10.63
N GLY A 73 3.84 11.64 11.15
CA GLY A 73 3.94 11.09 12.51
C GLY A 73 3.15 9.79 12.77
N ASP A 74 2.47 9.20 11.79
CA ASP A 74 1.60 8.00 11.97
C ASP A 74 2.16 6.73 11.33
N ILE A 75 3.43 6.43 11.58
CA ILE A 75 4.00 5.15 11.16
C ILE A 75 3.29 3.98 11.92
N THR A 76 2.73 4.24 13.10
CA THR A 76 2.13 3.22 13.99
C THR A 76 0.62 2.99 13.76
N GLU A 77 -0.13 3.96 13.22
CA GLU A 77 -1.62 3.90 13.20
C GLU A 77 -2.20 3.08 12.02
N MET A 78 -1.42 2.87 10.94
CA MET A 78 -1.93 2.19 9.73
C MET A 78 -2.05 0.66 9.82
N LEU A 79 -1.27 0.00 10.69
CA LEU A 79 -1.45 -1.44 10.96
C LEU A 79 -2.73 -1.71 11.78
N ASP A 80 -3.27 -0.71 12.48
CA ASP A 80 -4.41 -0.86 13.39
C ASP A 80 -5.77 -0.87 12.66
N LEU A 81 -5.87 -0.17 11.52
CA LEU A 81 -7.07 -0.18 10.67
C LEU A 81 -7.29 -1.54 10.00
N TYR A 82 -6.22 -2.25 9.64
CA TYR A 82 -6.31 -3.60 9.08
C TYR A 82 -6.74 -4.63 10.15
N ARG A 83 -6.25 -4.46 11.39
CA ARG A 83 -6.65 -5.27 12.55
C ARG A 83 -8.13 -5.10 12.92
N SER A 84 -8.67 -3.90 12.73
CA SER A 84 -10.06 -3.59 13.05
C SER A 84 -11.05 -4.17 12.04
N GLN A 85 -10.61 -4.50 10.82
CA GLN A 85 -11.46 -5.16 9.81
C GLN A 85 -11.63 -6.66 10.05
N ASP A 86 -10.72 -7.30 10.79
CA ASP A 86 -10.77 -8.73 11.15
C ASP A 86 -11.62 -9.01 12.41
N ARG A 87 -12.06 -7.98 13.13
CA ARG A 87 -12.85 -8.12 14.37
C ARG A 87 -14.38 -8.04 14.21
N SER A 88 -14.90 -7.96 12.99
CA SER A 88 -16.34 -7.83 12.72
C SER A 88 -16.98 -9.04 12.03
N ASN A 89 -16.38 -10.23 12.11
CA ASN A 89 -17.00 -11.47 11.63
C ASN A 89 -16.97 -12.59 12.68
#